data_AF-A0A2A5CNS6-F1
#
_entry.id   AF-A0A2A5CNS6-F1
#
_cell.length_a   1.000
_cell.length_b   1.000
_cell.length_c   1.000
_cell.angle_alpha   90.00
_cell.angle_beta   90.00
_cell.angle_gamma   90.00
#
_symmetry.space_group_name_H-M   'P 1'
#
loop_
_entity.id
_entity.type
_entity.pdbx_description
1 polymer ?
#
loop_
_entity_poly.entity_id
_entity_poly.type
_entity_poly.pdbx_seq_one_letter_code
_entity_poly.pdbx_strand_id
1 'polypeptide(L)'
;MKRLWVILLLLFIISCEDKEKPNNMVICAFGFIEINIAKDSTITGSWDIAAVNGFTEKDIGPQIGKGQLGGYIKDGRIQINMNPKIADYNIFLNGNYSNENVIGNWHLSVFRGPNDDVSGSFEINNENKYTAYIKE
;
A
#
# COMPACT_ATOMS: atom_id res chain seq x y z
N MET A 1 -4.94 -31.59 -7.61
CA MET A 1 -5.18 -30.74 -6.42
C MET A 1 -5.39 -29.32 -6.89
N LYS A 2 -6.60 -28.79 -6.75
CA LYS A 2 -6.98 -27.45 -7.24
C LYS A 2 -6.25 -26.40 -6.38
N ARG A 3 -5.45 -25.54 -7.03
CA ARG A 3 -4.77 -24.41 -6.40
C ARG A 3 -5.84 -23.38 -6.03
N LEU A 4 -6.02 -23.09 -4.75
CA LEU A 4 -6.84 -21.98 -4.31
C LEU A 4 -5.96 -20.73 -4.41
N TRP A 5 -6.19 -19.91 -5.42
CA TRP A 5 -5.58 -18.59 -5.57
C TRP A 5 -6.64 -17.58 -5.14
N VAL A 6 -6.40 -16.82 -4.08
CA VAL A 6 -7.21 -15.65 -3.79
C VAL A 6 -6.59 -14.52 -4.60
N ILE A 7 -7.17 -14.22 -5.76
CA ILE A 7 -6.81 -13.05 -6.57
C ILE A 7 -7.69 -11.93 -6.06
N LEU A 8 -7.09 -11.02 -5.31
CA LEU A 8 -7.76 -9.86 -4.76
C LEU A 8 -7.45 -8.67 -5.68
N LEU A 9 -8.44 -8.23 -6.47
CA LEU A 9 -8.31 -7.18 -7.50
C LEU A 9 -8.92 -5.89 -6.94
N LEU A 10 -8.08 -4.93 -6.55
CA LEU A 10 -8.44 -3.90 -5.58
C LEU A 10 -8.38 -2.48 -6.13
N LEU A 11 -9.41 -1.67 -5.93
CA LEU A 11 -9.39 -0.24 -6.26
C LEU A 11 -8.75 0.57 -5.12
N PHE A 12 -7.62 1.22 -5.38
CA PHE A 12 -6.97 2.13 -4.44
C PHE A 12 -7.49 3.56 -4.60
N ILE A 13 -7.76 4.22 -3.47
CA ILE A 13 -8.00 5.66 -3.38
C ILE A 13 -7.00 6.20 -2.36
N ILE A 14 -6.02 6.99 -2.81
CA ILE A 14 -5.13 7.72 -1.91
C ILE A 14 -5.70 9.11 -1.74
N SER A 15 -5.91 9.52 -0.48
CA SER A 15 -6.30 10.89 -0.17
C SER A 15 -5.09 11.70 0.25
N CYS A 16 -4.97 12.90 -0.31
CA CYS A 16 -3.99 13.91 0.05
C CYS A 16 -4.72 15.19 0.49
N GLU A 17 -4.03 16.06 1.22
CA GLU A 17 -4.56 17.39 1.53
C GLU A 17 -4.65 18.25 0.26
N ASP A 18 -5.76 18.97 0.11
CA ASP A 18 -5.97 19.93 -0.96
C ASP A 18 -5.03 21.14 -0.78
N LYS A 19 -4.13 21.34 -1.74
CA LYS A 19 -3.15 22.44 -1.74
C LYS A 19 -3.80 23.82 -1.78
N GLU A 20 -5.03 23.95 -2.29
CA GLU A 20 -5.77 25.21 -2.36
C GLU A 20 -6.69 25.42 -1.16
N LYS A 21 -7.08 24.34 -0.47
CA LYS A 21 -8.00 24.36 0.68
C LYS A 21 -7.48 23.46 1.80
N PRO A 22 -6.59 23.98 2.67
CA PRO A 22 -6.07 23.21 3.79
C PRO A 22 -7.22 22.68 4.67
N ASN A 23 -7.11 21.46 5.16
CA ASN A 23 -8.13 20.63 5.81
C ASN A 23 -9.20 19.97 4.91
N ASN A 24 -9.10 20.06 3.58
CA ASN A 24 -9.96 19.30 2.68
C ASN A 24 -9.20 18.08 2.13
N MET A 25 -9.78 16.90 2.28
CA MET A 25 -9.24 15.65 1.72
C MET A 25 -9.69 15.50 0.27
N VAL A 26 -8.73 15.35 -0.64
CA VAL A 26 -8.97 15.10 -2.07
C VAL A 26 -8.31 13.79 -2.50
N ILE A 27 -8.86 13.16 -3.53
CA ILE A 27 -8.27 11.95 -4.12
C ILE A 27 -7.09 12.37 -5.00
N CYS A 28 -5.89 11.93 -4.65
CA CYS A 28 -4.66 12.27 -5.36
C CYS A 28 -4.10 11.12 -6.20
N ALA A 29 -4.52 9.87 -5.95
CA ALA A 29 -4.17 8.73 -6.78
C ALA A 29 -5.30 7.70 -6.85
N PHE A 30 -5.33 6.95 -7.94
CA PHE A 30 -6.21 5.80 -8.12
C PHE A 30 -5.46 4.67 -8.81
N GLY A 31 -5.81 3.43 -8.51
CA GLY A 31 -5.10 2.31 -9.12
C GLY A 31 -5.57 0.96 -8.67
N PHE A 32 -4.79 -0.05 -9.05
CA PHE A 32 -4.98 -1.42 -8.65
C PHE A 32 -3.80 -1.96 -7.88
N ILE A 33 -4.08 -2.74 -6.84
CA ILE A 33 -3.09 -3.62 -6.20
C ILE A 33 -3.67 -5.03 -6.21
N GLU A 34 -2.86 -5.96 -6.69
CA GLU A 34 -3.14 -7.39 -6.63
C GLU A 34 -2.25 -8.03 -5.58
N ILE A 35 -2.86 -8.73 -4.62
CA ILE A 35 -2.15 -9.44 -3.57
C ILE A 35 -2.51 -10.92 -3.66
N ASN A 36 -1.48 -11.76 -3.80
CA ASN A 36 -1.56 -13.21 -3.81
C ASN A 36 -0.94 -13.75 -2.51
N ILE A 37 -1.76 -14.41 -1.68
CA ILE A 37 -1.32 -15.06 -0.44
C ILE A 37 -1.22 -16.57 -0.69
N ALA A 38 -0.01 -17.12 -0.61
CA ALA A 38 0.24 -18.54 -0.72
C ALA A 38 -0.08 -19.29 0.59
N LYS A 39 -0.20 -20.63 0.51
CA LYS A 39 -0.52 -21.49 1.67
C LYS A 39 0.54 -21.46 2.77
N ASP A 40 1.78 -21.20 2.39
CA ASP A 40 2.91 -21.03 3.31
C ASP A 40 3.01 -19.60 3.85
N SER A 41 1.96 -18.80 3.65
CA SER A 41 1.87 -17.40 4.06
C SER A 41 2.83 -16.45 3.34
N THR A 42 3.47 -16.88 2.25
CA THR A 42 4.23 -15.99 1.35
C THR A 42 3.27 -15.06 0.60
N ILE A 43 3.64 -13.79 0.48
CA ILE A 43 2.90 -12.79 -0.28
C ILE A 43 3.68 -12.42 -1.54
N THR A 44 2.96 -12.37 -2.65
CA THR A 44 3.43 -11.82 -3.94
C THR A 44 2.34 -10.96 -4.55
N GLY A 45 2.70 -10.11 -5.51
CA GLY A 45 1.69 -9.31 -6.19
C GLY A 45 2.26 -8.25 -7.11
N SER A 46 1.36 -7.39 -7.57
CA SER A 46 1.70 -6.24 -8.40
C SER A 46 0.76 -5.08 -8.13
N TRP A 47 1.19 -3.89 -8.50
CA TRP A 47 0.38 -2.69 -8.41
C TRP A 47 0.52 -1.86 -9.69
N ASP A 48 -0.53 -1.11 -10.01
CA ASP A 48 -0.63 -0.18 -11.13
C ASP A 48 -1.45 1.04 -10.66
N ILE A 49 -0.77 2.11 -10.29
CA ILE A 49 -1.37 3.28 -9.63
C ILE A 49 -1.02 4.53 -10.43
N ALA A 50 -2.03 5.32 -10.75
CA ALA A 50 -1.91 6.57 -11.45
C ALA A 50 -2.22 7.75 -10.51
N ALA A 51 -1.49 8.85 -10.69
CA ALA A 51 -1.83 10.11 -10.07
C ALA A 51 -3.11 10.69 -10.72
N VAL A 52 -3.94 11.33 -9.91
CA VAL A 52 -5.05 12.16 -10.40
C VAL A 52 -4.47 13.48 -10.94
N ASN A 53 -5.10 14.03 -11.98
CA ASN A 53 -4.68 15.31 -12.57
C ASN A 53 -4.44 16.40 -11.51
N GLY A 54 -3.28 17.06 -11.58
CA GLY A 54 -2.87 18.09 -10.63
C GLY A 54 -1.95 17.58 -9.51
N PHE A 55 -1.81 16.27 -9.34
CA PHE A 55 -0.83 15.65 -8.44
C PHE A 55 0.31 14.98 -9.21
N THR A 56 1.48 14.95 -8.59
CA THR A 56 2.69 14.33 -9.13
C THR A 56 3.20 13.22 -8.22
N GLU A 57 4.11 12.37 -8.72
CA GLU A 57 4.82 11.38 -7.90
C GLU A 57 5.51 12.04 -6.70
N LYS A 58 6.03 13.27 -6.84
CA LYS A 58 6.63 14.01 -5.74
C LYS A 58 5.62 14.35 -4.63
N ASP A 59 4.34 14.47 -4.98
CA ASP A 59 3.26 14.79 -4.03
C ASP A 59 2.71 13.54 -3.33
N ILE A 60 2.81 12.37 -3.97
CA ILE A 60 2.14 11.13 -3.53
C ILE A 60 3.14 10.07 -3.02
N GLY A 61 4.32 9.99 -3.64
CA GLY A 61 5.38 9.04 -3.32
C GLY A 61 5.65 8.00 -4.42
N PRO A 62 6.57 7.04 -4.16
CA PRO A 62 7.18 6.16 -5.16
C PRO A 62 6.27 5.04 -5.69
N GLN A 63 4.99 5.03 -5.31
CA GLN A 63 4.03 4.02 -5.74
C GLN A 63 3.22 4.46 -6.96
N ILE A 64 3.55 5.59 -7.59
CA ILE A 64 2.97 5.96 -8.89
C ILE A 64 3.68 5.19 -10.00
N GLY A 65 2.90 4.63 -10.94
CA GLY A 65 3.37 3.79 -12.02
C GLY A 65 2.98 2.32 -11.82
N LYS A 66 3.90 1.40 -12.11
CA LYS A 66 3.68 -0.04 -11.97
C LYS A 66 4.84 -0.70 -11.24
N GLY A 67 4.53 -1.72 -10.44
CA GLY A 67 5.56 -2.49 -9.74
C GLY A 67 5.09 -3.84 -9.25
N GLN A 68 6.02 -4.52 -8.57
CA GLN A 68 5.78 -5.82 -7.94
C GLN A 68 5.95 -5.67 -6.44
N LEU A 69 5.10 -6.35 -5.68
CA LEU A 69 5.19 -6.42 -4.22
C LEU A 69 5.54 -7.84 -3.77
N GLY A 70 6.11 -7.93 -2.57
CA GLY A 70 6.45 -9.19 -1.93
C GLY A 70 6.43 -9.07 -0.42
N GLY A 71 6.15 -10.15 0.29
CA GLY A 71 5.98 -10.09 1.72
C GLY A 71 5.67 -11.44 2.36
N TYR A 72 5.21 -11.41 3.60
CA TYR A 72 4.80 -12.60 4.33
C TYR A 72 3.77 -12.28 5.42
N ILE A 73 3.06 -13.32 5.86
CA ILE A 73 2.26 -13.33 7.08
C ILE A 73 2.93 -14.25 8.10
N LYS A 74 3.14 -13.77 9.31
CA LYS A 74 3.72 -14.54 10.41
C LYS A 74 3.14 -14.07 11.74
N ASP A 75 2.72 -15.01 12.58
CA ASP A 75 2.18 -14.74 13.92
C ASP A 75 1.04 -13.70 13.92
N GLY A 76 0.13 -13.77 12.93
CA GLY A 76 -0.99 -12.83 12.76
C GLY A 76 -0.59 -11.44 12.27
N ARG A 77 0.70 -11.22 11.95
CA ARG A 77 1.22 -9.96 11.40
C ARG A 77 1.53 -10.12 9.92
N ILE A 78 1.27 -9.07 9.16
CA ILE A 78 1.56 -9.00 7.73
C ILE A 78 2.62 -7.93 7.49
N GLN A 79 3.58 -8.25 6.62
CA GLN A 79 4.57 -7.32 6.11
C GLN A 79 4.61 -7.42 4.58
N ILE A 80 4.47 -6.28 3.91
CA ILE A 80 4.55 -6.17 2.45
C ILE A 80 5.59 -5.10 2.11
N ASN A 81 6.57 -5.49 1.31
CA ASN A 81 7.47 -4.59 0.60
C ASN A 81 6.86 -4.29 -0.77
N MET A 82 6.57 -3.02 -1.04
CA MET A 82 5.92 -2.59 -2.27
C MET A 82 6.85 -2.56 -3.48
N ASN A 83 8.17 -2.56 -3.28
CA ASN A 83 9.18 -2.70 -4.34
C ASN A 83 10.37 -3.56 -3.87
N PRO A 84 10.28 -4.90 -3.86
CA PRO A 84 11.34 -5.78 -3.34
C PRO A 84 12.71 -5.65 -4.00
N LYS A 85 12.79 -5.03 -5.18
CA LYS A 85 14.03 -4.77 -5.92
C LYS A 85 14.62 -3.38 -5.67
N ILE A 86 13.95 -2.55 -4.88
CA ILE A 86 14.35 -1.18 -4.56
C ILE A 86 14.71 -1.11 -3.07
N ALA A 87 15.96 -0.75 -2.79
CA ALA A 87 16.50 -0.70 -1.43
C ALA A 87 16.30 0.66 -0.75
N ASP A 88 16.15 1.75 -1.52
CA ASP A 88 16.00 3.12 -1.02
C ASP A 88 14.75 3.75 -1.61
N TYR A 89 14.12 4.65 -0.86
CA TYR A 89 12.88 5.32 -1.25
C TYR A 89 11.77 4.32 -1.62
N ASN A 90 11.47 3.41 -0.69
CA ASN A 90 10.52 2.31 -0.86
C ASN A 90 9.43 2.33 0.23
N ILE A 91 8.24 1.83 -0.07
CA ILE A 91 7.14 1.75 0.91
C ILE A 91 7.02 0.34 1.45
N PHE A 92 6.86 0.26 2.76
CA PHE A 92 6.54 -0.97 3.46
C PHE A 92 5.20 -0.84 4.16
N LEU A 93 4.33 -1.84 4.00
CA LEU A 93 3.05 -1.96 4.67
C LEU A 93 3.19 -3.00 5.79
N ASN A 94 2.95 -2.60 7.03
CA ASN A 94 2.99 -3.49 8.18
C ASN A 94 1.65 -3.43 8.91
N GLY A 95 1.04 -4.59 9.19
CA GLY A 95 -0.26 -4.61 9.84
C GLY A 95 -0.56 -5.90 10.59
N ASN A 96 -1.76 -5.94 11.16
CA ASN A 96 -2.36 -7.14 11.69
C ASN A 96 -3.26 -7.76 10.62
N TYR A 97 -3.13 -9.06 10.39
CA TYR A 97 -3.98 -9.82 9.47
C TYR A 97 -4.97 -10.65 10.29
N SER A 98 -6.26 -10.35 10.16
CA SER A 98 -7.34 -11.05 10.86
C SER A 98 -8.60 -11.05 10.03
N ASN A 99 -9.27 -12.20 9.92
CA ASN A 99 -10.52 -12.36 9.16
C ASN A 99 -10.47 -11.73 7.76
N GLU A 100 -9.36 -11.95 7.04
CA GLU A 100 -9.11 -11.44 5.69
C GLU A 100 -9.03 -9.90 5.59
N ASN A 101 -9.03 -9.20 6.72
CA ASN A 101 -8.76 -7.77 6.81
C ASN A 101 -7.31 -7.51 7.24
N VAL A 102 -6.71 -6.45 6.71
CA VAL A 102 -5.45 -5.89 7.19
C VAL A 102 -5.69 -4.49 7.69
N ILE A 103 -5.30 -4.23 8.94
CA ILE A 103 -5.22 -2.88 9.48
C ILE A 103 -3.77 -2.66 9.90
N GLY A 104 -3.18 -1.57 9.44
CA GLY A 104 -1.77 -1.35 9.64
C GLY A 104 -1.31 0.07 9.36
N ASN A 105 0.01 0.21 9.35
CA ASN A 105 0.70 1.43 8.99
C ASN A 105 1.62 1.19 7.80
N TRP A 106 1.69 2.18 6.92
CA TRP A 106 2.70 2.26 5.89
C TRP A 106 3.80 3.22 6.35
N HIS A 107 5.02 2.98 5.91
CA HIS A 107 6.13 3.91 6.12
C HIS A 107 7.02 3.93 4.89
N LEU A 108 7.60 5.10 4.63
CA LEU A 108 8.69 5.25 3.69
C LEU A 108 9.97 4.72 4.33
N SER A 109 10.73 3.94 3.59
CA SER A 109 12.07 3.48 3.94
C SER A 109 13.06 4.13 2.99
N VAL A 110 14.08 4.75 3.59
CA VAL A 110 15.25 5.29 2.90
C VAL A 110 16.52 4.58 3.40
N PHE A 111 17.68 4.83 2.80
CA PHE A 111 18.94 4.20 3.24
C PHE A 111 19.27 4.40 4.72
N ARG A 112 18.76 5.47 5.34
CA ARG A 112 18.93 5.74 6.77
C ARG A 112 18.02 4.89 7.68
N GLY A 113 17.12 4.10 7.09
CA GLY A 113 16.09 3.34 7.78
C GLY A 113 14.68 3.85 7.46
N PRO A 114 13.67 3.43 8.24
CA PRO A 114 12.34 4.02 8.20
C PRO A 114 12.41 5.54 8.37
N ASN A 115 11.73 6.27 7.50
CA ASN A 115 11.47 7.68 7.66
C ASN A 115 10.11 7.83 8.34
N ASP A 116 10.12 7.88 9.67
CA ASP A 116 8.90 7.92 10.49
C ASP A 116 8.07 9.19 10.23
N ASP A 117 8.70 10.27 9.74
CA ASP A 117 8.05 11.53 9.33
C ASP A 117 7.21 11.37 8.05
N VAL A 118 7.36 10.26 7.32
CA VAL A 118 6.59 9.95 6.10
C VAL A 118 5.95 8.58 6.29
N SER A 119 4.86 8.58 7.05
CA SER A 119 4.13 7.39 7.43
C SER A 119 2.63 7.66 7.50
N GLY A 120 1.85 6.59 7.68
CA GLY A 120 0.42 6.72 7.82
C GLY A 120 -0.28 5.39 8.02
N SER A 121 -1.59 5.42 8.11
CA SER A 121 -2.43 4.24 8.34
C SER A 121 -3.02 3.73 7.04
N PHE A 122 -3.24 2.42 6.94
CA PHE A 122 -4.00 1.82 5.84
C PHE A 122 -4.92 0.72 6.36
N GLU A 123 -6.00 0.50 5.61
CA GLU A 123 -6.89 -0.65 5.77
C GLU A 123 -7.05 -1.36 4.42
N ILE A 124 -7.02 -2.69 4.46
CA ILE A 124 -7.34 -3.62 3.37
C ILE A 124 -8.50 -4.46 3.86
N ASN A 125 -9.63 -4.42 3.17
CA ASN A 125 -10.77 -5.26 3.48
C ASN A 125 -11.31 -5.96 2.23
N ASN A 126 -12.05 -7.05 2.43
CA ASN A 126 -12.68 -7.82 1.35
C ASN A 126 -13.81 -7.08 0.63
N GLU A 127 -14.24 -5.91 1.11
CA GLU A 127 -15.19 -5.06 0.41
C GLU A 127 -14.53 -4.25 -0.72
N ASN A 128 -13.23 -4.45 -0.96
CA ASN A 128 -12.43 -3.74 -1.94
C ASN A 128 -12.37 -2.21 -1.71
N LYS A 129 -12.53 -1.73 -0.46
CA LYS A 129 -12.43 -0.30 -0.10
C LYS A 129 -11.15 -0.05 0.69
N TYR A 130 -10.31 0.83 0.16
CA TYR A 130 -9.02 1.19 0.75
C TYR A 130 -9.01 2.69 1.04
N THR A 131 -8.63 3.03 2.27
CA THR A 131 -8.31 4.41 2.64
C THR A 131 -6.93 4.42 3.27
N ALA A 132 -5.97 5.04 2.60
CA ALA A 132 -4.68 5.38 3.20
C ALA A 132 -4.76 6.81 3.74
N TYR A 133 -4.35 6.98 4.99
CA TYR A 133 -4.28 8.29 5.64
C TYR A 133 -2.81 8.64 5.85
N ILE A 134 -2.38 9.84 5.44
CA ILE A 134 -1.08 10.39 5.81
C ILE A 134 -1.24 10.97 7.21
N LYS A 135 -0.35 10.60 8.14
CA LYS A 135 -0.36 11.19 9.48
C LYS A 135 0.56 12.41 9.45
N GLU A 136 0.02 13.56 9.81
CA GLU A 136 0.80 14.77 10.13
C GLU A 136 1.68 14.58 11.37
#